data_AF-A0A0F3GRI2-F1
#
_entry.id   AF-A0A0F3GRI2-F1
#
_cell.length_a   1.000
_cell.length_b   1.000
_cell.length_c   1.000
_cell.angle_alpha   90.00
_cell.angle_beta   90.00
_cell.angle_gamma   90.00
#
_symmetry.space_group_name_H-M   'P 1'
#
loop_
_entity.id
_entity.type
_entity.pdbx_description
1 polymer ?
#
loop_
_entity_poly.entity_id
_entity_poly.type
_entity_poly.pdbx_seq_one_letter_code
_entity_poly.pdbx_strand_id
1 'polypeptide(L)'
;MGSKAYKNLDDAIKYHFPYKEYEDLINDVCSYIKKRIGKYLDITKTFYVEDDYIDVNWRFLYSKHYSKTYYRECSKYSIRVHLFKGDINEPDYMGYFLLRPIPVLFALSKIVLKPIKGFYNLEESYLMTNIVEINIMDIDFSVKINAFQLLVQDTVVGVCADACINMVAYYLSNKFPRDFPNYLPEKLFPIHLYSRAIPSYGLTTYEMSEILLNAGYNSYIQEFTNNKEDFIGFIDSQIESALPVILSYEQHVSIIVGHTNSKSLPKQYIIYDDSGVHLKTIGFNNDPLFSGLLDLGKIEWNKRVFTISFDFDKVFLRHEYVDKMLKELGLKPNDFERKLLIDYRTLVSQLKDKNVDYYSRSQNKPHYVWWLEGNSKVGLVIDASCHKYDTKYSIIAFVKNNNKGDIRLLYKT
;
A
#
# COMPACT_ATOMS: atom_id res chain seq x y z
N MET A 1 -0.79 -37.51 -12.48
CA MET A 1 -0.98 -36.21 -11.80
C MET A 1 -2.29 -35.64 -12.29
N GLY A 2 -3.20 -35.28 -11.39
CA GLY A 2 -4.50 -34.69 -11.77
C GLY A 2 -4.33 -33.34 -12.46
N SER A 3 -5.36 -32.89 -13.18
CA SER A 3 -5.41 -31.52 -13.70
C SER A 3 -5.27 -30.53 -12.53
N LYS A 4 -4.27 -29.66 -12.56
CA LYS A 4 -4.13 -28.52 -11.64
C LYS A 4 -4.96 -27.30 -12.07
N ALA A 5 -5.68 -27.43 -13.19
CA ALA A 5 -6.54 -26.39 -13.73
C ALA A 5 -8.02 -26.74 -13.48
N TYR A 6 -8.77 -25.75 -13.00
CA TYR A 6 -10.16 -25.86 -12.59
C TYR A 6 -11.00 -24.75 -13.20
N LYS A 7 -12.28 -25.04 -13.46
CA LYS A 7 -13.27 -24.03 -13.91
C LYS A 7 -14.07 -23.42 -12.76
N ASN A 8 -14.02 -24.05 -11.59
CA ASN A 8 -14.75 -23.64 -10.40
C ASN A 8 -13.78 -23.51 -9.21
N LEU A 9 -13.94 -22.45 -8.41
CA LEU A 9 -13.19 -22.22 -7.19
C LEU A 9 -13.44 -23.33 -6.16
N ASP A 10 -14.69 -23.71 -5.92
CA ASP A 10 -15.04 -24.72 -4.91
C ASP A 10 -14.35 -26.06 -5.19
N ASP A 11 -14.28 -26.47 -6.47
CA ASP A 11 -13.58 -27.69 -6.87
C ASP A 11 -12.07 -27.59 -6.63
N ALA A 12 -11.48 -26.44 -6.96
CA ALA A 12 -10.06 -26.17 -6.73
C ALA A 12 -9.74 -26.26 -5.23
N ILE A 13 -10.53 -25.61 -4.38
CA ILE A 13 -10.32 -25.62 -2.93
C ILE A 13 -10.59 -27.01 -2.35
N LYS A 14 -11.69 -27.67 -2.71
CA LYS A 14 -12.05 -29.00 -2.21
C LYS A 14 -10.98 -30.06 -2.53
N TYR A 15 -10.32 -29.93 -3.69
CA TYR A 15 -9.27 -30.87 -4.09
C TYR A 15 -7.93 -30.61 -3.39
N HIS A 16 -7.55 -29.34 -3.21
CA HIS A 16 -6.21 -28.94 -2.79
C HIS A 16 -6.10 -28.56 -1.31
N PHE A 17 -7.20 -28.17 -0.65
CA PHE A 17 -7.14 -27.79 0.76
C PHE A 17 -6.92 -29.02 1.66
N PRO A 18 -5.99 -28.98 2.64
CA PRO A 18 -5.54 -30.21 3.30
C PRO A 18 -6.59 -30.88 4.18
N TYR A 19 -7.53 -30.09 4.72
CA TYR A 19 -8.59 -30.53 5.63
C TYR A 19 -9.86 -30.96 4.88
N LYS A 20 -9.69 -31.77 3.83
CA LYS A 20 -10.75 -32.13 2.88
C LYS A 20 -11.88 -32.98 3.47
N GLU A 21 -11.63 -33.64 4.60
CA GLU A 21 -12.61 -34.43 5.35
C GLU A 21 -13.61 -33.55 6.12
N TYR A 22 -13.34 -32.25 6.27
CA TYR A 22 -14.20 -31.31 6.97
C TYR A 22 -14.98 -30.45 5.96
N GLU A 23 -16.07 -31.00 5.41
CA GLU A 23 -16.84 -30.35 4.35
C GLU A 23 -17.38 -28.96 4.75
N ASP A 24 -17.85 -28.80 5.99
CA ASP A 24 -18.30 -27.51 6.52
C ASP A 24 -17.19 -26.44 6.51
N LEU A 25 -15.97 -26.83 6.91
CA LEU A 25 -14.81 -25.93 6.89
C LEU A 25 -14.46 -25.50 5.47
N ILE A 26 -14.48 -26.41 4.49
CA ILE A 26 -14.22 -26.09 3.09
C ILE A 26 -15.25 -25.10 2.57
N ASN A 27 -16.53 -25.34 2.85
CA ASN A 27 -17.62 -24.44 2.44
C ASN A 27 -17.45 -23.04 3.04
N ASP A 28 -17.06 -22.97 4.31
CA ASP A 28 -16.79 -21.73 5.01
C ASP A 28 -15.58 -20.97 4.41
N VAL A 29 -14.48 -21.67 4.15
CA VAL A 29 -13.28 -21.12 3.50
C VAL A 29 -13.63 -20.61 2.09
N CYS A 30 -14.34 -21.39 1.27
CA CYS A 30 -14.80 -20.97 -0.05
C CYS A 30 -15.69 -19.72 0.02
N SER A 31 -16.66 -19.70 0.95
CA SER A 31 -17.55 -18.56 1.18
C SER A 31 -16.76 -17.30 1.57
N TYR A 32 -15.75 -17.47 2.42
CA TYR A 32 -14.86 -16.39 2.82
C TYR A 32 -14.03 -15.85 1.65
N ILE A 33 -13.38 -16.73 0.88
CA ILE A 33 -12.61 -16.34 -0.32
C ILE A 33 -13.52 -15.61 -1.32
N LYS A 34 -14.72 -16.13 -1.59
CA LYS A 34 -15.69 -15.50 -2.50
C LYS A 34 -16.04 -14.08 -2.06
N LYS A 35 -16.34 -13.88 -0.78
CA LYS A 35 -16.61 -12.55 -0.22
C LYS A 35 -15.41 -11.61 -0.32
N ARG A 36 -14.20 -12.11 -0.04
CA ARG A 36 -12.98 -11.29 -0.09
C ARG A 36 -12.61 -10.92 -1.52
N ILE A 37 -12.52 -11.89 -2.43
CA ILE A 37 -12.05 -11.71 -3.81
C ILE A 37 -13.13 -11.07 -4.71
N GLY A 38 -14.41 -11.31 -4.44
CA GLY A 38 -15.50 -10.56 -5.03
C GLY A 38 -15.58 -10.63 -6.55
N LYS A 39 -15.86 -9.49 -7.20
CA LYS A 39 -15.96 -9.32 -8.67
C LYS A 39 -14.82 -9.89 -9.50
N TYR A 40 -13.63 -10.11 -8.91
CA TYR A 40 -12.56 -10.82 -9.61
C TYR A 40 -12.97 -12.25 -9.98
N LEU A 41 -13.78 -12.92 -9.17
CA LEU A 41 -14.26 -14.27 -9.45
C LEU A 41 -15.29 -14.29 -10.59
N ASP A 42 -16.14 -13.27 -10.73
CA ASP A 42 -17.17 -13.21 -11.77
C ASP A 42 -16.57 -13.26 -13.18
N ILE A 43 -15.37 -12.72 -13.35
CA ILE A 43 -14.65 -12.69 -14.61
C ILE A 43 -13.56 -13.77 -14.72
N THR A 44 -13.33 -14.54 -13.65
CA THR A 44 -12.34 -15.63 -13.66
C THR A 44 -12.97 -16.87 -14.27
N LYS A 45 -12.32 -17.43 -15.30
CA LYS A 45 -12.79 -18.65 -15.99
C LYS A 45 -11.91 -19.86 -15.73
N THR A 46 -10.68 -19.64 -15.29
CA THR A 46 -9.73 -20.72 -15.00
C THR A 46 -8.96 -20.40 -13.74
N PHE A 47 -8.91 -21.38 -12.84
CA PHE A 47 -8.08 -21.40 -11.66
C PHE A 47 -6.93 -22.39 -11.88
N TYR A 48 -5.71 -22.02 -11.50
CA TYR A 48 -4.57 -22.93 -11.49
C TYR A 48 -3.96 -22.99 -10.09
N VAL A 49 -3.67 -24.18 -9.57
CA VAL A 49 -3.28 -24.37 -8.16
C VAL A 49 -1.88 -24.98 -8.02
N GLU A 50 -1.09 -24.43 -7.10
CA GLU A 50 0.18 -25.00 -6.62
C GLU A 50 0.11 -25.26 -5.12
N ASP A 51 0.34 -26.51 -4.70
CA ASP A 51 0.17 -26.96 -3.31
C ASP A 51 1.36 -26.64 -2.39
N ASP A 52 2.57 -26.58 -2.96
CA ASP A 52 3.82 -26.47 -2.20
C ASP A 52 4.51 -25.10 -2.38
N TYR A 53 3.73 -24.02 -2.47
CA TYR A 53 4.27 -22.69 -2.68
C TYR A 53 5.00 -22.16 -1.43
N ILE A 54 6.23 -21.69 -1.62
CA ILE A 54 7.04 -21.08 -0.56
C ILE A 54 6.67 -19.60 -0.43
N ASP A 55 5.86 -19.28 0.57
CA ASP A 55 5.60 -17.90 0.97
C ASP A 55 6.41 -17.50 2.19
N VAL A 56 7.12 -16.37 2.09
CA VAL A 56 8.03 -15.89 3.15
C VAL A 56 7.28 -15.57 4.45
N ASN A 57 6.07 -14.98 4.36
CA ASN A 57 5.27 -14.64 5.53
C ASN A 57 4.72 -15.89 6.19
N TRP A 58 4.10 -16.79 5.43
CA TRP A 58 3.58 -18.04 5.96
C TRP A 58 4.68 -18.88 6.60
N ARG A 59 5.82 -19.04 5.94
CA ARG A 59 6.94 -19.82 6.45
C ARG A 59 7.48 -19.26 7.76
N PHE A 60 7.51 -17.93 7.89
CA PHE A 60 7.85 -17.27 9.14
C PHE A 60 6.81 -17.58 10.24
N LEU A 61 5.51 -17.33 10.00
CA LEU A 61 4.44 -17.60 10.97
C LEU A 61 4.38 -19.08 11.39
N TYR A 62 4.58 -19.99 10.43
CA TYR A 62 4.67 -21.42 10.67
C TYR A 62 5.81 -21.77 11.63
N SER A 63 7.01 -21.25 11.38
CA SER A 63 8.16 -21.49 12.25
C SER A 63 7.96 -20.93 13.67
N LYS A 64 7.25 -19.81 13.80
CA LYS A 64 7.00 -19.16 15.09
C LYS A 64 5.95 -19.89 15.92
N HIS A 65 4.85 -20.29 15.29
CA HIS A 65 3.69 -20.82 15.98
C HIS A 65 3.19 -22.16 15.41
N TYR A 66 2.80 -22.23 14.14
CA TYR A 66 2.02 -23.36 13.63
C TYR A 66 2.76 -24.69 13.56
N SER A 67 4.09 -24.68 13.55
CA SER A 67 4.91 -25.89 13.69
C SER A 67 4.77 -26.59 15.06
N LYS A 68 4.16 -25.91 16.05
CA LYS A 68 3.99 -26.40 17.43
C LYS A 68 2.54 -26.72 17.76
N THR A 69 1.62 -26.61 16.80
CA THR A 69 0.21 -26.94 17.01
C THR A 69 -0.05 -28.41 16.70
N TYR A 70 -1.20 -28.93 17.14
CA TYR A 70 -1.65 -30.29 16.82
C TYR A 70 -2.35 -30.39 15.46
N TYR A 71 -2.14 -29.41 14.57
CA TYR A 71 -2.75 -29.37 13.25
C TYR A 71 -2.05 -30.37 12.33
N ARG A 72 -2.64 -31.56 12.19
CA ARG A 72 -2.03 -32.72 11.53
C ARG A 72 -1.62 -32.46 10.08
N GLU A 73 -2.45 -31.74 9.34
CA GLU A 73 -2.25 -31.45 7.91
C GLU A 73 -1.58 -30.07 7.67
N CYS A 74 -1.10 -29.41 8.73
CA CYS A 74 -0.48 -28.09 8.62
C CYS A 74 0.96 -28.19 8.10
N SER A 75 1.17 -27.77 6.85
CA SER A 75 2.48 -27.75 6.20
C SER A 75 3.14 -26.36 6.30
N LYS A 76 4.47 -26.32 6.16
CA LYS A 76 5.25 -25.08 6.04
C LYS A 76 5.08 -24.39 4.67
N TYR A 77 4.41 -25.06 3.73
CA TYR A 77 4.11 -24.56 2.41
C TYR A 77 2.70 -23.99 2.36
N SER A 78 2.44 -23.11 1.42
CA SER A 78 1.13 -22.49 1.19
C SER A 78 0.57 -22.95 -0.14
N ILE A 79 -0.75 -22.87 -0.27
CA ILE A 79 -1.42 -23.17 -1.54
C ILE A 79 -1.56 -21.87 -2.31
N ARG A 80 -1.00 -21.78 -3.51
CA ARG A 80 -1.14 -20.62 -4.40
C ARG A 80 -2.19 -20.91 -5.46
N VAL A 81 -3.23 -20.07 -5.51
CA VAL A 81 -4.32 -20.18 -6.48
C VAL A 81 -4.26 -18.99 -7.42
N HIS A 82 -3.99 -19.26 -8.69
CA HIS A 82 -3.92 -18.31 -9.78
C HIS A 82 -5.27 -18.10 -10.46
N LEU A 83 -5.55 -16.88 -10.88
CA LEU A 83 -6.80 -16.49 -11.54
C LEU A 83 -6.50 -16.06 -12.98
N PHE A 84 -7.25 -16.63 -13.93
CA PHE A 84 -7.21 -16.27 -15.35
C PHE A 84 -8.61 -15.93 -15.86
N LYS A 85 -8.74 -14.87 -16.67
CA LYS A 85 -10.00 -14.48 -17.34
C LYS A 85 -10.47 -15.47 -18.40
N GLY A 86 -9.56 -16.30 -18.88
CA GLY A 86 -9.76 -17.21 -20.00
C GLY A 86 -8.82 -18.39 -19.88
N ASP A 87 -7.88 -18.47 -20.82
CA ASP A 87 -6.90 -19.54 -20.87
C ASP A 87 -5.66 -19.20 -20.02
N ILE A 88 -4.80 -20.20 -19.82
CA ILE A 88 -3.55 -20.02 -19.09
C ILE A 88 -2.55 -19.33 -20.02
N ASN A 89 -2.58 -17.99 -20.02
CA ASN A 89 -1.69 -17.13 -20.79
C ASN A 89 -1.53 -15.76 -20.09
N GLU A 90 -0.52 -14.99 -20.50
CA GLU A 90 -0.19 -13.71 -19.87
C GLU A 90 -1.30 -12.64 -20.01
N PRO A 91 -1.92 -12.45 -21.19
CA PRO A 91 -3.05 -11.53 -21.36
C PRO A 91 -4.23 -11.78 -20.41
N ASP A 92 -4.54 -13.06 -20.17
CA ASP A 92 -5.66 -13.47 -19.32
C ASP A 92 -5.31 -13.50 -17.82
N TYR A 93 -4.03 -13.46 -17.46
CA TYR A 93 -3.60 -13.56 -16.06
C TYR A 93 -4.02 -12.36 -15.22
N MET A 94 -4.71 -12.61 -14.11
CA MET A 94 -5.24 -11.58 -13.22
C MET A 94 -4.42 -11.42 -11.94
N GLY A 95 -3.71 -12.46 -11.52
CA GLY A 95 -2.99 -12.52 -10.26
C GLY A 95 -3.28 -13.81 -9.50
N TYR A 96 -3.08 -13.80 -8.18
CA TYR A 96 -3.24 -14.97 -7.33
C TYR A 96 -3.65 -14.60 -5.91
N PHE A 97 -4.11 -15.60 -5.16
CA PHE A 97 -4.17 -15.55 -3.70
C PHE A 97 -3.47 -16.76 -3.08
N LEU A 98 -3.12 -16.66 -1.80
CA LEU A 98 -2.48 -17.73 -1.04
C LEU A 98 -3.37 -18.21 0.09
N LEU A 99 -3.35 -19.51 0.35
CA LEU A 99 -3.99 -20.13 1.49
C LEU A 99 -2.95 -20.74 2.41
N ARG A 100 -3.14 -20.51 3.72
CA ARG A 100 -2.47 -21.21 4.80
C ARG A 100 -3.12 -22.59 4.96
N PRO A 101 -2.35 -23.68 5.10
CA PRO A 101 -2.87 -25.01 5.39
C PRO A 101 -3.27 -25.15 6.87
N ILE A 102 -4.21 -24.34 7.34
CA ILE A 102 -4.68 -24.34 8.74
C ILE A 102 -6.19 -24.62 8.81
N PRO A 103 -6.68 -25.32 9.86
CA PRO A 103 -8.07 -25.75 9.94
C PRO A 103 -8.98 -24.64 10.47
N VAL A 104 -8.93 -23.45 9.88
CA VAL A 104 -9.73 -22.28 10.30
C VAL A 104 -10.26 -21.51 9.10
N LEU A 105 -11.37 -20.78 9.32
CA LEU A 105 -11.99 -19.91 8.31
C LEU A 105 -11.00 -18.91 7.67
N PHE A 106 -10.11 -18.33 8.47
CA PHE A 106 -9.16 -17.31 8.07
C PHE A 106 -7.89 -17.89 7.41
N ALA A 107 -8.06 -18.95 6.62
CA ALA A 107 -6.97 -19.60 5.88
C ALA A 107 -6.41 -18.73 4.75
N LEU A 108 -7.19 -17.78 4.20
CA LEU A 108 -6.68 -16.84 3.21
C LEU A 108 -5.53 -16.00 3.82
N SER A 109 -4.35 -16.05 3.19
CA SER A 109 -3.15 -15.39 3.70
C SER A 109 -2.83 -14.09 3.00
N LYS A 110 -3.00 -14.08 1.67
CA LYS A 110 -2.46 -13.04 0.80
C LYS A 110 -3.30 -12.93 -0.45
N ILE A 111 -3.49 -11.71 -0.94
CA ILE A 111 -4.14 -11.42 -2.23
C ILE A 111 -3.21 -10.52 -3.04
N VAL A 112 -2.93 -10.92 -4.28
CA VAL A 112 -2.11 -10.16 -5.24
C VAL A 112 -2.82 -10.15 -6.58
N LEU A 113 -3.57 -9.08 -6.86
CA LEU A 113 -4.42 -8.97 -8.05
C LEU A 113 -4.13 -7.67 -8.81
N LYS A 114 -4.14 -7.76 -10.14
CA LYS A 114 -4.09 -6.59 -11.03
C LYS A 114 -5.28 -5.68 -10.74
N PRO A 115 -5.08 -4.38 -10.47
CA PRO A 115 -6.18 -3.46 -10.28
C PRO A 115 -7.10 -3.41 -11.52
N ILE A 116 -8.40 -3.59 -11.32
CA ILE A 116 -9.40 -3.45 -12.37
C ILE A 116 -10.03 -2.06 -12.26
N LYS A 117 -9.73 -1.19 -13.23
CA LYS A 117 -10.20 0.22 -13.24
C LYS A 117 -11.71 0.35 -13.03
N GLY A 118 -12.49 -0.52 -13.68
CA GLY A 118 -13.95 -0.53 -13.59
C GLY A 118 -14.50 -0.85 -12.19
N PHE A 119 -13.72 -1.45 -11.29
CA PHE A 119 -14.22 -1.82 -9.95
C PHE A 119 -14.35 -0.64 -9.01
N TYR A 120 -13.58 0.43 -9.24
CA TYR A 120 -13.67 1.63 -8.43
C TYR A 120 -14.22 2.83 -9.22
N ASN A 121 -14.93 2.59 -10.34
CA ASN A 121 -15.44 3.65 -11.24
C ASN A 121 -14.36 4.68 -11.64
N LEU A 122 -13.18 4.19 -12.00
CA LEU A 122 -12.00 5.02 -12.24
C LEU A 122 -11.91 5.38 -13.72
N GLU A 123 -12.33 6.60 -14.08
CA GLU A 123 -11.85 7.21 -15.33
C GLU A 123 -10.37 7.60 -15.17
N GLU A 124 -10.02 8.22 -14.05
CA GLU A 124 -8.65 8.51 -13.63
C GLU A 124 -8.47 8.18 -12.14
N SER A 125 -7.39 7.47 -11.84
CA SER A 125 -7.05 7.08 -10.47
C SER A 125 -5.56 6.92 -10.29
N TYR A 126 -5.10 7.23 -9.10
CA TYR A 126 -3.77 6.88 -8.67
C TYR A 126 -3.87 5.70 -7.69
N LEU A 127 -3.16 4.60 -7.98
CA LEU A 127 -3.04 3.46 -7.10
C LEU A 127 -1.58 3.02 -7.04
N MET A 128 -1.04 2.99 -5.83
CA MET A 128 0.29 2.46 -5.57
C MET A 128 0.34 0.98 -5.90
N THR A 129 1.32 0.59 -6.70
CA THR A 129 1.58 -0.80 -7.07
C THR A 129 3.08 -1.03 -7.21
N ASN A 130 3.47 -2.29 -7.04
CA ASN A 130 4.79 -2.79 -7.37
C ASN A 130 4.70 -3.79 -8.53
N ILE A 131 5.81 -3.92 -9.25
CA ILE A 131 5.98 -5.01 -10.20
C ILE A 131 6.15 -6.29 -9.39
N VAL A 132 5.23 -7.23 -9.56
CA VAL A 132 5.30 -8.57 -9.02
C VAL A 132 5.63 -9.50 -10.17
N GLU A 133 6.70 -10.27 -10.02
CA GLU A 133 7.10 -11.31 -10.97
C GLU A 133 6.54 -12.66 -10.52
N ILE A 134 5.81 -13.32 -11.41
CA ILE A 134 5.21 -14.63 -11.15
C ILE A 134 5.84 -15.62 -12.11
N ASN A 135 6.30 -16.74 -11.56
CA ASN A 135 6.77 -17.89 -12.30
C ASN A 135 6.00 -19.12 -11.81
N ILE A 136 5.46 -19.90 -12.74
CA ILE A 136 4.79 -21.19 -12.50
C ILE A 136 5.58 -22.23 -13.30
N MET A 137 6.50 -22.92 -12.63
CA MET A 137 7.50 -23.78 -13.28
C MET A 137 6.86 -24.98 -13.98
N ASP A 138 5.81 -25.55 -13.40
CA ASP A 138 5.12 -26.75 -13.90
C ASP A 138 4.49 -26.58 -15.29
N ILE A 139 4.28 -25.34 -15.74
CA ILE A 139 3.67 -25.01 -17.04
C ILE A 139 4.49 -23.99 -17.83
N ASP A 140 5.77 -23.79 -17.47
CA ASP A 140 6.67 -22.82 -18.11
C ASP A 140 6.02 -21.44 -18.35
N PHE A 141 5.38 -20.92 -17.30
CA PHE A 141 4.64 -19.66 -17.37
C PHE A 141 5.33 -18.59 -16.52
N SER A 142 5.64 -17.45 -17.14
CA SER A 142 6.24 -16.30 -16.47
C SER A 142 5.50 -15.02 -16.88
N VAL A 143 5.20 -14.16 -15.91
CA VAL A 143 4.49 -12.90 -16.15
C VAL A 143 4.83 -11.87 -15.09
N LYS A 144 4.83 -10.59 -15.49
CA LYS A 144 4.96 -9.45 -14.58
C LYS A 144 3.63 -8.70 -14.49
N ILE A 145 3.21 -8.37 -13.28
CA ILE A 145 1.98 -7.62 -13.05
C ILE A 145 2.24 -6.45 -12.11
N ASN A 146 1.49 -5.36 -12.28
CA ASN A 146 1.46 -4.28 -11.29
C ASN A 146 0.35 -4.57 -10.29
N ALA A 147 0.70 -4.77 -9.02
CA ALA A 147 -0.26 -5.03 -7.95
C ALA A 147 0.22 -4.46 -6.61
N PHE A 148 -0.74 -4.17 -5.73
CA PHE A 148 -0.47 -3.99 -4.31
C PHE A 148 -0.76 -5.31 -3.59
N GLN A 149 0.18 -5.78 -2.78
CA GLN A 149 0.01 -7.03 -2.05
C GLN A 149 -0.81 -6.78 -0.78
N LEU A 150 -1.96 -7.43 -0.66
CA LEU A 150 -2.71 -7.50 0.58
C LEU A 150 -2.26 -8.72 1.40
N LEU A 151 -2.02 -8.52 2.70
CA LEU A 151 -1.94 -9.60 3.68
C LEU A 151 -3.22 -9.65 4.49
N VAL A 152 -3.71 -10.86 4.77
CA VAL A 152 -4.93 -11.10 5.53
C VAL A 152 -4.56 -11.67 6.90
N GLN A 153 -5.09 -11.10 7.98
CA GLN A 153 -4.83 -11.58 9.34
C GLN A 153 -5.35 -13.02 9.56
N ASP A 154 -4.68 -13.79 10.43
CA ASP A 154 -5.12 -15.13 10.87
C ASP A 154 -5.78 -15.11 12.25
N THR A 155 -5.82 -13.95 12.90
CA THR A 155 -6.39 -13.71 14.24
C THR A 155 -5.71 -14.47 15.39
N VAL A 156 -4.63 -15.21 15.10
CA VAL A 156 -3.86 -15.96 16.10
C VAL A 156 -2.49 -15.32 16.27
N VAL A 157 -1.69 -15.30 15.20
CA VAL A 157 -0.33 -14.76 15.20
C VAL A 157 -0.33 -13.37 14.60
N GLY A 158 -0.99 -13.19 13.45
CA GLY A 158 -1.11 -11.90 12.78
C GLY A 158 -2.45 -11.26 13.09
N VAL A 159 -2.43 -10.03 13.62
CA VAL A 159 -3.58 -9.13 13.73
C VAL A 159 -3.53 -8.04 12.65
N CYS A 160 -4.56 -7.20 12.59
CA CYS A 160 -4.68 -6.13 11.58
C CYS A 160 -3.45 -5.22 11.51
N ALA A 161 -2.87 -4.88 12.66
CA ALA A 161 -1.66 -4.07 12.74
C ALA A 161 -0.44 -4.77 12.10
N ASP A 162 -0.24 -6.06 12.35
CA ASP A 162 0.85 -6.84 11.73
C ASP A 162 0.70 -6.91 10.22
N ALA A 163 -0.53 -7.15 9.76
CA ALA A 163 -0.84 -7.19 8.33
C ALA A 163 -0.51 -5.83 7.68
N CYS A 164 -0.91 -4.73 8.31
CA CYS A 164 -0.65 -3.38 7.80
C CYS A 164 0.85 -3.03 7.72
N ILE A 165 1.60 -3.30 8.80
CA ILE A 165 3.05 -3.08 8.84
C ILE A 165 3.74 -3.87 7.73
N ASN A 166 3.41 -5.16 7.59
CA ASN A 166 4.04 -6.01 6.59
C ASN A 166 3.70 -5.61 5.15
N MET A 167 2.45 -5.21 4.89
CA MET A 167 2.03 -4.72 3.56
C MET A 167 2.81 -3.46 3.16
N VAL A 168 2.93 -2.49 4.07
CA VAL A 168 3.67 -1.25 3.79
C VAL A 168 5.17 -1.49 3.66
N ALA A 169 5.76 -2.28 4.55
CA ALA A 169 7.18 -2.62 4.50
C ALA A 169 7.56 -3.36 3.20
N TYR A 170 6.72 -4.31 2.77
CA TYR A 170 6.86 -4.96 1.47
C TYR A 170 6.75 -3.96 0.33
N TYR A 171 5.77 -3.05 0.38
CA TYR A 171 5.60 -2.05 -0.66
C TYR A 171 6.83 -1.14 -0.79
N LEU A 172 7.25 -0.52 0.31
CA LEU A 172 8.33 0.47 0.35
C LEU A 172 9.68 -0.14 -0.06
N SER A 173 10.01 -1.33 0.44
CA SER A 173 11.27 -2.02 0.09
C SER A 173 11.40 -2.33 -1.41
N ASN A 174 10.29 -2.66 -2.06
CA ASN A 174 10.29 -2.96 -3.50
C ASN A 174 10.18 -1.70 -4.36
N LYS A 175 9.41 -0.70 -3.91
CA LYS A 175 9.22 0.55 -4.63
C LYS A 175 10.45 1.44 -4.59
N PHE A 176 11.11 1.46 -3.44
CA PHE A 176 12.20 2.38 -3.10
C PHE A 176 13.37 1.62 -2.42
N PRO A 177 13.99 0.65 -3.12
CA PRO A 177 15.01 -0.23 -2.53
C PRO A 177 16.30 0.49 -2.10
N ARG A 178 16.49 1.76 -2.47
CA ARG A 178 17.63 2.58 -2.06
C ARG A 178 17.40 3.27 -0.71
N ASP A 179 16.14 3.51 -0.38
CA ASP A 179 15.73 4.38 0.72
C ASP A 179 15.14 3.56 1.88
N PHE A 180 14.63 2.37 1.59
CA PHE A 180 14.08 1.45 2.58
C PHE A 180 14.81 0.10 2.59
N PRO A 181 14.89 -0.56 3.76
CA PRO A 181 15.58 -1.84 3.89
C PRO A 181 14.84 -2.94 3.13
N ASN A 182 15.57 -4.02 2.83
CA ASN A 182 14.96 -5.25 2.32
C ASN A 182 13.89 -5.76 3.27
N TYR A 183 12.75 -6.17 2.70
CA TYR A 183 11.64 -6.72 3.46
C TYR A 183 12.00 -8.05 4.13
N LEU A 184 11.87 -8.08 5.45
CA LEU A 184 12.13 -9.25 6.31
C LEU A 184 11.04 -9.33 7.38
N PRO A 185 10.05 -10.24 7.24
CA PRO A 185 8.94 -10.37 8.20
C PRO A 185 9.40 -10.55 9.65
N GLU A 186 10.54 -11.21 9.87
CA GLU A 186 11.12 -11.46 11.18
C GLU A 186 11.53 -10.18 11.94
N LYS A 187 11.89 -9.11 11.22
CA LYS A 187 12.22 -7.82 11.82
C LYS A 187 10.98 -7.00 12.18
N LEU A 188 9.85 -7.35 11.58
CA LEU A 188 8.57 -6.68 11.76
C LEU A 188 7.68 -7.41 12.76
N PHE A 189 8.15 -8.52 13.32
CA PHE A 189 7.40 -9.27 14.32
C PHE A 189 7.46 -8.57 15.67
N PRO A 190 6.31 -8.34 16.32
CA PRO A 190 6.26 -7.55 17.54
C PRO A 190 6.99 -8.22 18.70
N ILE A 191 7.75 -7.43 19.45
CA ILE A 191 8.19 -7.76 20.80
C ILE A 191 7.24 -7.04 21.74
N HIS A 192 6.22 -7.74 22.24
CA HIS A 192 5.29 -7.15 23.19
C HIS A 192 5.98 -6.98 24.55
N LEU A 193 5.99 -5.74 25.04
CA LEU A 193 6.57 -5.42 26.36
C LEU A 193 5.62 -5.80 27.51
N TYR A 194 4.31 -5.80 27.27
CA TYR A 194 3.28 -5.91 28.32
C TYR A 194 2.28 -7.07 28.12
N SER A 195 2.37 -7.81 27.02
CA SER A 195 1.43 -8.89 26.70
C SER A 195 2.12 -10.05 25.99
N ARG A 196 1.37 -11.13 25.74
CA ARG A 196 1.87 -12.26 24.93
C ARG A 196 1.95 -11.82 23.48
N ALA A 197 3.03 -12.21 22.79
CA ALA A 197 3.12 -12.03 21.35
C ALA A 197 2.18 -12.95 20.56
N ILE A 198 1.82 -14.09 21.14
CA ILE A 198 0.90 -15.06 20.53
C ILE A 198 0.02 -15.68 21.63
N PRO A 199 -1.33 -15.60 21.54
CA PRO A 199 -2.06 -14.81 20.56
C PRO A 199 -1.84 -13.30 20.79
N SER A 200 -1.77 -12.53 19.71
CA SER A 200 -1.59 -11.08 19.80
C SER A 200 -2.89 -10.40 20.25
N TYR A 201 -2.77 -9.42 21.15
CA TYR A 201 -3.90 -8.59 21.61
C TYR A 201 -4.12 -7.33 20.75
N GLY A 202 -3.42 -7.21 19.62
CA GLY A 202 -3.32 -5.94 18.91
C GLY A 202 -2.00 -5.23 19.17
N LEU A 203 -1.74 -4.19 18.38
CA LEU A 203 -0.64 -3.26 18.58
C LEU A 203 -1.22 -1.85 18.71
N THR A 204 -0.67 -1.08 19.62
CA THR A 204 -0.89 0.37 19.67
C THR A 204 -0.18 1.05 18.49
N THR A 205 -0.65 2.23 18.09
CA THR A 205 0.00 3.04 17.05
C THR A 205 1.48 3.31 17.36
N TYR A 206 1.83 3.44 18.65
CA TYR A 206 3.20 3.61 19.13
C TYR A 206 4.05 2.35 18.91
N GLU A 207 3.56 1.18 19.31
CA GLU A 207 4.25 -0.10 19.07
C GLU A 207 4.46 -0.35 17.57
N MET A 208 3.45 -0.05 16.74
CA MET A 208 3.57 -0.17 15.28
C MET A 208 4.70 0.72 14.73
N SER A 209 4.77 1.98 15.17
CA SER A 209 5.83 2.91 14.75
C SER A 209 7.20 2.49 15.27
N GLU A 210 7.29 1.97 16.50
CA GLU A 210 8.54 1.46 17.07
C GLU A 210 9.07 0.25 16.29
N ILE A 211 8.20 -0.71 15.96
CA ILE A 211 8.55 -1.89 15.14
C ILE A 211 9.11 -1.45 13.78
N LEU A 212 8.43 -0.52 13.10
CA LEU A 212 8.86 0.01 11.81
C LEU A 212 10.22 0.71 11.91
N LEU A 213 10.40 1.58 12.89
CA LEU A 213 11.67 2.29 13.13
C LEU A 213 12.82 1.33 13.43
N ASN A 214 12.60 0.33 14.29
CA ASN A 214 13.60 -0.68 14.62
C ASN A 214 13.95 -1.57 13.42
N ALA A 215 12.99 -1.81 12.51
CA ALA A 215 13.22 -2.50 11.26
C ALA A 215 13.93 -1.64 10.20
N GLY A 216 14.11 -0.34 10.44
CA GLY A 216 14.78 0.60 9.55
C GLY A 216 13.85 1.38 8.62
N TYR A 217 12.54 1.30 8.83
CA TYR A 217 11.56 2.13 8.11
C TYR A 217 11.34 3.42 8.90
N ASN A 218 11.69 4.57 8.31
CA ASN A 218 11.57 5.88 8.95
C ASN A 218 10.09 6.30 9.06
N SER A 219 9.36 5.71 10.01
CA SER A 219 7.96 6.03 10.27
C SER A 219 7.79 7.14 11.31
N TYR A 220 6.69 7.87 11.21
CA TYR A 220 6.27 8.83 12.22
C TYR A 220 4.75 8.79 12.41
N ILE A 221 4.31 9.19 13.61
CA ILE A 221 2.90 9.27 13.97
C ILE A 221 2.45 10.71 13.83
N GLN A 222 1.29 10.91 13.22
CA GLN A 222 0.62 12.20 13.21
C GLN A 222 -0.80 12.09 13.73
N GLU A 223 -1.13 12.98 14.67
CA GLU A 223 -2.47 13.10 15.26
C GLU A 223 -3.21 14.25 14.57
N PHE A 224 -4.42 13.98 14.10
CA PHE A 224 -5.30 14.99 13.53
C PHE A 224 -6.52 15.20 14.41
N THR A 225 -6.73 16.43 14.88
CA THR A 225 -7.86 16.83 15.72
C THR A 225 -8.66 17.93 15.05
N ASN A 226 -9.92 17.67 14.69
CA ASN A 226 -10.88 18.65 14.17
C ASN A 226 -10.38 19.52 12.98
N ASN A 227 -9.38 19.08 12.24
CA ASN A 227 -8.84 19.79 11.07
C ASN A 227 -8.79 18.88 9.85
N LYS A 228 -9.95 18.79 9.19
CA LYS A 228 -10.19 17.92 8.05
C LYS A 228 -9.41 18.34 6.81
N GLU A 229 -9.25 19.64 6.57
CA GLU A 229 -8.53 20.16 5.41
C GLU A 229 -7.04 19.82 5.50
N ASP A 230 -6.41 20.05 6.65
CA ASP A 230 -5.00 19.69 6.87
C ASP A 230 -4.77 18.18 6.73
N PHE A 231 -5.69 17.37 7.26
CA PHE A 231 -5.61 15.91 7.09
C PHE A 231 -5.68 15.48 5.63
N ILE A 232 -6.67 15.99 4.87
CA ILE A 232 -6.82 15.68 3.45
C ILE A 232 -5.58 16.10 2.67
N GLY A 233 -5.09 17.33 2.88
CA GLY A 233 -3.87 17.82 2.23
C GLY A 233 -2.64 16.98 2.59
N PHE A 234 -2.54 16.53 3.84
CA PHE A 234 -1.50 15.62 4.28
C PHE A 234 -1.57 14.27 3.56
N ILE A 235 -2.73 13.60 3.55
CA ILE A 235 -2.90 12.31 2.86
C ILE A 235 -2.59 12.46 1.38
N ASP A 236 -3.08 13.51 0.74
CA ASP A 236 -2.79 13.80 -0.66
C ASP A 236 -1.30 13.90 -0.93
N SER A 237 -0.56 14.63 -0.09
CA SER A 237 0.89 14.75 -0.23
C SER A 237 1.61 13.40 -0.14
N GLN A 238 1.18 12.52 0.76
CA GLN A 238 1.77 11.20 0.94
C GLN A 238 1.47 10.31 -0.26
N ILE A 239 0.20 10.24 -0.67
CA ILE A 239 -0.24 9.39 -1.76
C ILE A 239 0.40 9.80 -3.09
N GLU A 240 0.45 11.10 -3.38
CA GLU A 240 1.09 11.64 -4.59
C GLU A 240 2.62 11.44 -4.60
N SER A 241 3.23 11.36 -3.41
CA SER A 241 4.64 10.98 -3.23
C SER A 241 4.89 9.47 -3.30
N ALA A 242 3.85 8.69 -3.61
CA ALA A 242 3.88 7.23 -3.65
C ALA A 242 4.24 6.58 -2.29
N LEU A 243 3.90 7.25 -1.18
CA LEU A 243 4.12 6.80 0.20
C LEU A 243 2.77 6.41 0.84
N PRO A 244 2.55 5.12 1.17
CA PRO A 244 1.28 4.67 1.73
C PRO A 244 1.10 5.18 3.17
N VAL A 245 -0.14 5.37 3.58
CA VAL A 245 -0.48 5.84 4.93
C VAL A 245 -1.26 4.77 5.67
N ILE A 246 -0.80 4.36 6.85
CA ILE A 246 -1.61 3.54 7.76
C ILE A 246 -2.54 4.48 8.52
N LEU A 247 -3.83 4.27 8.38
CA LEU A 247 -4.89 5.00 9.07
C LEU A 247 -5.34 4.19 10.28
N SER A 248 -5.28 4.79 11.47
CA SER A 248 -5.65 4.18 12.74
C SER A 248 -6.85 4.89 13.37
N TYR A 249 -7.91 4.14 13.65
CA TYR A 249 -9.18 4.63 14.22
C TYR A 249 -9.94 3.48 14.89
N GLU A 250 -10.69 3.77 15.96
CA GLU A 250 -11.65 2.83 16.57
C GLU A 250 -11.14 1.37 16.76
N GLN A 251 -9.92 1.21 17.28
CA GLN A 251 -9.29 -0.12 17.50
C GLN A 251 -9.05 -0.93 16.21
N HIS A 252 -9.04 -0.29 15.05
CA HIS A 252 -8.73 -0.88 13.76
C HIS A 252 -7.70 -0.05 13.00
N VAL A 253 -7.04 -0.70 12.03
CA VAL A 253 -6.10 -0.05 11.13
C VAL A 253 -6.36 -0.49 9.69
N SER A 254 -6.21 0.45 8.75
CA SER A 254 -6.26 0.19 7.31
C SER A 254 -5.18 0.98 6.60
N ILE A 255 -4.92 0.66 5.32
CA ILE A 255 -3.91 1.38 4.53
C ILE A 255 -4.59 2.17 3.43
N ILE A 256 -4.26 3.44 3.32
CA ILE A 256 -4.57 4.29 2.17
C ILE A 256 -3.44 4.14 1.15
N VAL A 257 -3.77 3.71 -0.07
CA VAL A 257 -2.79 3.38 -1.12
C VAL A 257 -3.07 4.09 -2.44
N GLY A 258 -4.05 4.98 -2.47
CA GLY A 258 -4.44 5.64 -3.70
C GLY A 258 -5.62 6.59 -3.52
N HIS A 259 -5.99 7.25 -4.60
CA HIS A 259 -7.20 8.07 -4.68
C HIS A 259 -7.74 8.14 -6.10
N THR A 260 -9.01 8.49 -6.21
CA THR A 260 -9.65 8.86 -7.47
C THR A 260 -9.21 10.26 -7.88
N ASN A 261 -9.21 10.52 -9.18
CA ASN A 261 -8.99 11.86 -9.73
C ASN A 261 -10.16 12.19 -10.64
N SER A 262 -11.32 12.54 -10.06
CA SER A 262 -12.48 12.93 -10.86
C SER A 262 -12.73 14.42 -10.77
N LYS A 263 -12.93 15.07 -11.92
CA LYS A 263 -13.35 16.48 -11.98
C LYS A 263 -14.81 16.68 -11.58
N SER A 264 -15.63 15.62 -11.64
CA SER A 264 -17.09 15.68 -11.47
C SER A 264 -17.57 15.09 -10.15
N LEU A 265 -16.73 14.32 -9.47
CA LEU A 265 -17.08 13.65 -8.21
C LEU A 265 -16.11 14.03 -7.09
N PRO A 266 -16.56 14.03 -5.83
CA PRO A 266 -15.68 14.19 -4.69
C PRO A 266 -14.53 13.18 -4.74
N LYS A 267 -13.34 13.63 -4.33
CA LYS A 267 -12.16 12.77 -4.23
C LYS A 267 -12.42 11.65 -3.23
N GLN A 268 -12.19 10.41 -3.65
CA GLN A 268 -12.30 9.22 -2.82
C GLN A 268 -10.95 8.54 -2.74
N TYR A 269 -10.70 7.84 -1.65
CA TYR A 269 -9.41 7.23 -1.35
C TYR A 269 -9.51 5.72 -1.44
N ILE A 270 -8.52 5.09 -2.05
CA ILE A 270 -8.45 3.65 -2.17
C ILE A 270 -7.82 3.10 -0.90
N ILE A 271 -8.61 2.34 -0.14
CA ILE A 271 -8.16 1.70 1.09
C ILE A 271 -8.03 0.19 0.90
N TYR A 272 -7.09 -0.40 1.63
CA TYR A 272 -6.91 -1.84 1.79
C TYR A 272 -7.19 -2.21 3.25
N ASP A 273 -8.08 -3.17 3.44
CA ASP A 273 -8.53 -3.65 4.76
C ASP A 273 -8.27 -5.15 4.86
N ASP A 274 -7.40 -5.54 5.78
CA ASP A 274 -6.96 -6.92 5.98
C ASP A 274 -8.11 -7.81 6.49
N SER A 275 -9.06 -7.23 7.22
CA SER A 275 -10.20 -7.94 7.82
C SER A 275 -11.43 -8.01 6.90
N GLY A 276 -11.60 -7.00 6.03
CA GLY A 276 -12.81 -6.75 5.27
C GLY A 276 -14.02 -6.35 6.12
N VAL A 277 -13.87 -6.21 7.45
CA VAL A 277 -14.93 -5.82 8.38
C VAL A 277 -15.22 -4.33 8.24
N HIS A 278 -14.18 -3.51 8.13
CA HIS A 278 -14.34 -2.08 8.03
C HIS A 278 -15.06 -1.68 6.74
N LEU A 279 -14.70 -2.31 5.62
CA LEU A 279 -15.35 -2.08 4.33
C LEU A 279 -16.86 -2.38 4.35
N LYS A 280 -17.31 -3.31 5.19
CA LYS A 280 -18.74 -3.59 5.39
C LYS A 280 -19.44 -2.52 6.21
N THR A 281 -18.76 -2.00 7.24
CA THR A 281 -19.37 -1.12 8.25
C THR A 281 -19.57 0.31 7.74
N ILE A 282 -18.70 0.84 6.87
CA ILE A 282 -18.84 2.22 6.36
C ILE A 282 -19.93 2.35 5.28
N GLY A 283 -20.76 1.32 5.06
CA GLY A 283 -21.93 1.41 4.18
C GLY A 283 -21.60 1.63 2.69
N PHE A 284 -20.37 1.35 2.29
CA PHE A 284 -20.00 1.28 0.88
C PHE A 284 -20.30 -0.13 0.37
N ASN A 285 -21.05 -0.26 -0.72
CA ASN A 285 -21.17 -1.51 -1.49
C ASN A 285 -19.82 -1.84 -2.16
N ASN A 286 -18.81 -2.12 -1.34
CA ASN A 286 -17.48 -2.48 -1.79
C ASN A 286 -17.46 -3.98 -2.09
N ASP A 287 -17.23 -4.27 -3.36
CA ASP A 287 -17.00 -5.61 -3.87
C ASP A 287 -15.85 -5.48 -4.88
N PRO A 288 -14.62 -5.91 -4.53
CA PRO A 288 -14.26 -6.87 -3.46
C PRO A 288 -14.16 -6.34 -2.02
N LEU A 289 -14.23 -7.23 -1.01
CA LEU A 289 -14.07 -6.90 0.42
C LEU A 289 -12.61 -6.94 0.92
N PHE A 290 -11.63 -6.68 0.05
CA PHE A 290 -10.25 -6.42 0.48
C PHE A 290 -9.77 -5.01 0.16
N SER A 291 -10.46 -4.32 -0.75
CA SER A 291 -10.13 -2.96 -1.14
C SER A 291 -11.40 -2.21 -1.52
N GLY A 292 -11.50 -0.95 -1.11
CA GLY A 292 -12.68 -0.14 -1.39
C GLY A 292 -12.36 1.33 -1.47
N LEU A 293 -13.41 2.12 -1.78
CA LEU A 293 -13.34 3.56 -1.79
C LEU A 293 -13.82 4.13 -0.45
N LEU A 294 -13.04 5.07 0.09
CA LEU A 294 -13.33 5.79 1.30
C LEU A 294 -13.45 7.28 0.99
N ASP A 295 -14.58 7.86 1.35
CA ASP A 295 -14.74 9.31 1.38
C ASP A 295 -14.25 9.81 2.75
N LEU A 296 -13.01 10.31 2.82
CA LEU A 296 -12.45 10.92 4.04
C LEU A 296 -13.32 12.10 4.52
N GLY A 297 -14.15 12.64 3.62
CA GLY A 297 -15.13 13.65 3.91
C GLY A 297 -16.22 13.24 4.89
N LYS A 298 -16.52 11.94 4.96
CA LYS A 298 -17.61 11.35 5.74
C LYS A 298 -17.16 10.63 7.01
N ILE A 299 -15.86 10.55 7.27
CA ILE A 299 -15.36 10.02 8.54
C ILE A 299 -15.85 10.95 9.66
N GLU A 300 -16.44 10.39 10.72
CA GLU A 300 -16.82 11.19 11.88
C GLU A 300 -15.56 11.65 12.63
N TRP A 301 -15.24 12.94 12.50
CA TRP A 301 -14.05 13.60 13.06
C TRP A 301 -14.12 13.87 14.56
N ASN A 302 -15.19 13.42 15.22
CA ASN A 302 -15.40 13.55 16.67
C ASN A 302 -14.47 12.62 17.50
N LYS A 303 -13.61 11.83 16.84
CA LYS A 303 -12.62 10.93 17.44
C LYS A 303 -11.22 11.26 16.92
N ARG A 304 -10.20 11.03 17.76
CA ARG A 304 -8.79 11.20 17.39
C ARG A 304 -8.43 10.21 16.28
N VAL A 305 -7.99 10.75 15.14
CA VAL A 305 -7.47 9.97 14.02
C VAL A 305 -5.96 10.06 14.04
N PHE A 306 -5.31 8.90 13.99
CA PHE A 306 -3.86 8.82 13.91
C PHE A 306 -3.45 8.25 12.56
N THR A 307 -2.37 8.78 12.00
CA THR A 307 -1.69 8.18 10.85
C THR A 307 -0.32 7.68 11.27
N ILE A 308 0.12 6.58 10.66
CA ILE A 308 1.53 6.20 10.61
C ILE A 308 1.97 6.38 9.16
N SER A 309 2.92 7.28 8.97
CA SER A 309 3.41 7.72 7.66
C SER A 309 4.93 7.59 7.59
N PHE A 310 5.52 7.78 6.41
CA PHE A 310 6.90 7.42 6.13
C PHE A 310 7.65 8.56 5.45
N ASP A 311 8.93 8.71 5.77
CA ASP A 311 9.84 9.62 5.08
C ASP A 311 10.96 8.81 4.39
N PHE A 312 11.47 9.30 3.25
CA PHE A 312 12.59 8.66 2.55
C PHE A 312 13.89 8.68 3.37
N ASP A 313 14.10 9.71 4.20
CA ASP A 313 15.25 9.81 5.10
C ASP A 313 14.94 10.77 6.27
N LYS A 314 15.73 10.67 7.35
CA LYS A 314 15.61 11.49 8.57
C LYS A 314 15.96 12.97 8.37
N VAL A 315 16.46 13.31 7.20
CA VAL A 315 16.98 14.64 6.85
C VAL A 315 16.08 15.37 5.85
N PHE A 316 14.82 14.95 5.66
CA PHE A 316 13.90 15.67 4.77
C PHE A 316 12.78 16.43 5.50
N LEU A 317 12.49 17.63 5.02
CA LEU A 317 11.41 18.49 5.45
C LEU A 317 10.08 17.79 5.23
N ARG A 318 9.28 17.71 6.28
CA ARG A 318 7.92 17.19 6.22
C ARG A 318 6.98 18.20 5.56
N HIS A 319 5.84 17.70 5.09
CA HIS A 319 4.77 18.51 4.49
C HIS A 319 4.39 19.74 5.35
N GLU A 320 4.31 19.59 6.67
CA GLU A 320 3.97 20.69 7.59
C GLU A 320 4.91 21.89 7.49
N TYR A 321 6.19 21.65 7.16
CA TYR A 321 7.19 22.70 7.02
C TYR A 321 7.07 23.39 5.66
N VAL A 322 6.63 22.69 4.62
CA VAL A 322 6.34 23.27 3.30
C VAL A 322 5.33 24.40 3.45
N ASP A 323 4.24 24.18 4.20
CA ASP A 323 3.21 25.20 4.39
C ASP A 323 3.69 26.40 5.19
N LYS A 324 4.57 26.18 6.18
CA LYS A 324 5.22 27.28 6.91
C LYS A 324 6.12 28.09 5.99
N MET A 325 6.93 27.42 5.17
CA MET A 325 7.81 28.08 4.19
C MET A 325 7.04 28.88 3.16
N LEU A 326 5.93 28.33 2.63
CA LEU A 326 5.06 29.06 1.71
C LEU A 326 4.54 30.36 2.34
N LYS A 327 4.09 30.30 3.59
CA LYS A 327 3.65 31.49 4.34
C LYS A 327 4.77 32.51 4.53
N GLU A 328 5.99 32.06 4.84
CA GLU A 328 7.18 32.94 4.96
C GLU A 328 7.60 33.59 3.63
N LEU A 329 7.23 32.98 2.50
CA LEU A 329 7.39 33.54 1.15
C LEU A 329 6.24 34.49 0.76
N GLY A 330 5.22 34.65 1.61
CA GLY A 330 4.00 35.39 1.29
C GLY A 330 3.09 34.67 0.30
N LEU A 331 3.29 33.35 0.09
CA LEU A 331 2.45 32.50 -0.74
C LEU A 331 1.40 31.81 0.13
N LYS A 332 0.22 31.55 -0.42
CA LYS A 332 -0.80 30.79 0.30
C LYS A 332 -0.64 29.30 -0.03
N PRO A 333 -0.55 28.42 0.98
CA PRO A 333 -0.49 26.97 0.73
C PRO A 333 -1.61 26.44 -0.17
N ASN A 334 -2.80 27.03 -0.07
CA ASN A 334 -3.99 26.64 -0.83
C ASN A 334 -3.94 27.08 -2.30
N ASP A 335 -2.95 27.88 -2.71
CA ASP A 335 -2.74 28.21 -4.12
C ASP A 335 -2.13 27.03 -4.91
N PHE A 336 -1.61 26.02 -4.20
CA PHE A 336 -1.01 24.82 -4.76
C PHE A 336 -1.95 23.62 -4.60
N GLU A 337 -2.38 23.08 -5.73
CA GLU A 337 -3.28 21.92 -5.80
C GLU A 337 -2.56 20.61 -5.47
N ARG A 338 -1.29 20.50 -5.87
CA ARG A 338 -0.48 19.29 -5.65
C ARG A 338 0.83 19.65 -4.97
N LYS A 339 1.21 18.84 -4.00
CA LYS A 339 2.48 18.95 -3.27
C LYS A 339 3.06 17.55 -3.16
N LEU A 340 4.15 17.29 -3.87
CA LEU A 340 4.73 15.95 -3.98
C LEU A 340 6.23 15.97 -3.67
N LEU A 341 6.67 15.02 -2.86
CA LEU A 341 8.07 14.77 -2.58
C LEU A 341 8.61 13.81 -3.63
N ILE A 342 9.56 14.28 -4.44
CA ILE A 342 10.09 13.52 -5.58
C ILE A 342 11.61 13.38 -5.51
N ASP A 343 12.11 12.19 -5.88
CA ASP A 343 13.55 11.99 -6.11
C ASP A 343 14.00 12.95 -7.22
N TYR A 344 14.95 13.81 -6.88
CA TYR A 344 15.44 14.85 -7.77
C TYR A 344 15.94 14.29 -9.11
N ARG A 345 16.55 13.10 -9.12
CA ARG A 345 17.06 12.46 -10.35
C ARG A 345 15.90 12.05 -11.25
N THR A 346 14.82 11.54 -10.67
CA THR A 346 13.60 11.19 -11.39
C THR A 346 12.97 12.43 -12.01
N LEU A 347 12.85 13.51 -11.23
CA LEU A 347 12.36 14.80 -11.71
C LEU A 347 13.21 15.30 -12.90
N VAL A 348 14.53 15.33 -12.75
CA VAL A 348 15.45 15.78 -13.81
C VAL A 348 15.31 14.92 -15.07
N SER A 349 15.20 13.60 -14.94
CA SER A 349 15.01 12.72 -16.10
C SER A 349 13.71 13.07 -16.83
N GLN A 350 12.60 13.19 -16.11
CA GLN A 350 11.29 13.50 -16.69
C GLN A 350 11.24 14.90 -17.32
N LEU A 351 11.94 15.88 -16.76
CA LEU A 351 12.02 17.23 -17.32
C LEU A 351 12.88 17.25 -18.60
N LYS A 352 13.99 16.52 -18.62
CA LYS A 352 14.81 16.35 -19.84
C LYS A 352 14.02 15.73 -20.98
N ASP A 353 13.23 14.69 -20.69
CA ASP A 353 12.36 14.05 -21.68
C ASP A 353 11.32 15.01 -22.27
N LYS A 354 10.97 16.08 -21.52
CA LYS A 354 10.06 17.15 -21.94
C LYS A 354 10.79 18.37 -22.53
N ASN A 355 12.08 18.27 -22.85
CA ASN A 355 12.92 19.37 -23.32
C ASN A 355 12.92 20.60 -22.38
N VAL A 356 12.72 20.37 -21.08
CA VAL A 356 12.87 21.40 -20.05
C VAL A 356 14.28 21.28 -19.50
N ASP A 357 15.15 22.22 -19.87
CA ASP A 357 16.51 22.27 -19.33
C ASP A 357 16.47 22.79 -17.89
N TYR A 358 16.52 21.84 -16.97
CA TYR A 358 16.49 22.06 -15.54
C TYR A 358 17.92 22.06 -15.01
N TYR A 359 18.46 23.25 -14.75
CA TYR A 359 19.72 23.59 -14.05
C TYR A 359 21.06 23.62 -14.81
N SER A 360 21.88 24.60 -14.42
CA SER A 360 23.30 24.70 -14.74
C SER A 360 24.13 23.65 -13.97
N ARG A 361 25.22 23.18 -14.57
CA ARG A 361 26.04 22.03 -14.10
C ARG A 361 26.73 22.20 -12.73
N SER A 362 26.63 23.34 -12.06
CA SER A 362 27.55 23.75 -10.98
C SER A 362 26.98 23.79 -9.55
N GLN A 363 25.80 23.21 -9.29
CA GLN A 363 25.19 23.28 -7.95
C GLN A 363 25.03 21.92 -7.27
N ASN A 364 25.14 21.91 -5.94
CA ASN A 364 24.80 20.76 -5.09
C ASN A 364 23.35 20.39 -5.33
N LYS A 365 23.11 19.12 -5.65
CA LYS A 365 21.80 18.60 -6.04
C LYS A 365 21.16 17.95 -4.82
N PRO A 366 19.98 18.40 -4.38
CA PRO A 366 19.29 17.72 -3.29
C PRO A 366 18.87 16.32 -3.74
N HIS A 367 18.77 15.38 -2.80
CA HIS A 367 18.31 14.03 -3.11
C HIS A 367 16.80 14.01 -3.42
N TYR A 368 16.04 14.81 -2.67
CA TYR A 368 14.60 14.97 -2.82
C TYR A 368 14.22 16.43 -2.86
N VAL A 369 13.10 16.71 -3.52
CA VAL A 369 12.53 18.05 -3.57
C VAL A 369 11.02 18.00 -3.41
N TRP A 370 10.45 19.02 -2.79
CA TRP A 370 9.02 19.27 -2.82
C TRP A 370 8.67 19.99 -4.11
N TRP A 371 7.93 19.32 -4.97
CA TRP A 371 7.36 19.87 -6.19
C TRP A 371 5.91 20.29 -5.92
N LEU A 372 5.62 21.57 -6.10
CA LEU A 372 4.31 22.16 -5.87
C LEU A 372 3.71 22.62 -7.20
N GLU A 373 2.48 22.22 -7.49
CA GLU A 373 1.75 22.61 -8.69
C GLU A 373 0.54 23.47 -8.30
N GLY A 374 0.52 24.74 -8.75
CA GLY A 374 -0.61 25.64 -8.52
C GLY A 374 -1.45 25.94 -9.77
N ASN A 375 -2.68 26.37 -9.52
CA ASN A 375 -3.66 26.76 -10.55
C ASN A 375 -3.19 27.90 -11.47
N SER A 376 -2.30 28.75 -10.96
CA SER A 376 -1.95 30.05 -11.53
C SER A 376 -0.66 30.05 -12.37
N LYS A 377 -0.32 28.93 -13.03
CA LYS A 377 0.91 28.78 -13.84
C LYS A 377 2.20 28.76 -13.02
N VAL A 378 2.13 28.65 -11.69
CA VAL A 378 3.34 28.62 -10.85
C VAL A 378 3.62 27.19 -10.39
N GLY A 379 4.77 26.66 -10.80
CA GLY A 379 5.38 25.48 -10.18
C GLY A 379 6.43 25.94 -9.17
N LEU A 380 6.53 25.31 -8.01
CA LEU A 380 7.61 25.59 -7.05
C LEU A 380 8.38 24.31 -6.78
N VAL A 381 9.71 24.39 -6.75
CA VAL A 381 10.56 23.34 -6.23
C VAL A 381 11.29 23.86 -5.01
N ILE A 382 11.08 23.19 -3.89
CA ILE A 382 11.74 23.47 -2.62
C ILE A 382 12.68 22.31 -2.34
N ASP A 383 13.93 22.62 -2.02
CA ASP A 383 14.87 21.64 -1.49
C ASP A 383 14.28 20.98 -0.24
N ALA A 384 14.12 19.66 -0.27
CA ALA A 384 13.56 18.95 0.85
C ALA A 384 14.60 18.70 1.95
N SER A 385 15.89 18.94 1.72
CA SER A 385 16.93 18.69 2.71
C SER A 385 16.75 19.62 3.93
N CYS A 386 16.73 19.03 5.12
CA CYS A 386 16.76 19.74 6.39
C CYS A 386 17.79 19.17 7.35
N HIS A 387 18.65 20.05 7.82
CA HIS A 387 19.33 19.93 9.09
C HIS A 387 18.56 20.74 10.14
N LYS A 388 18.60 20.33 11.41
CA LYS A 388 17.93 21.03 12.54
C LYS A 388 18.33 22.51 12.72
N TYR A 389 19.35 22.97 12.00
CA TYR A 389 19.88 24.34 12.04
C TYR A 389 19.80 25.04 10.68
N ASP A 390 19.15 24.44 9.69
CA ASP A 390 18.95 25.08 8.40
C ASP A 390 17.95 26.22 8.58
N THR A 391 18.45 27.45 8.48
CA THR A 391 17.66 28.68 8.46
C THR A 391 17.44 29.19 7.03
N LYS A 392 17.97 28.46 6.04
CA LYS A 392 18.02 28.84 4.64
C LYS A 392 17.58 27.66 3.79
N TYR A 393 16.70 27.90 2.82
CA TYR A 393 16.21 26.86 1.94
C TYR A 393 16.38 27.29 0.48
N SER A 394 16.79 26.35 -0.36
CA SER A 394 16.86 26.61 -1.81
C SER A 394 15.46 26.47 -2.40
N ILE A 395 14.99 27.54 -3.05
CA ILE A 395 13.66 27.60 -3.65
C ILE A 395 13.77 28.00 -5.11
N ILE A 396 12.95 27.38 -5.93
CA ILE A 396 13.00 27.49 -7.38
C ILE A 396 11.58 27.67 -7.87
N ALA A 397 11.26 28.84 -8.41
CA ALA A 397 9.93 29.13 -8.92
C ALA A 397 9.90 29.05 -10.45
N PHE A 398 8.84 28.48 -10.98
CA PHE A 398 8.58 28.32 -12.40
C PHE A 398 7.31 29.08 -12.70
N VAL A 399 7.32 29.99 -13.68
CA VAL A 399 6.09 30.62 -14.16
C VAL A 399 5.85 30.12 -15.59
N LYS A 400 4.81 29.32 -15.79
CA LYS A 400 4.37 28.80 -17.08
C LYS A 400 3.79 29.94 -17.93
N ASN A 401 4.64 30.74 -18.56
CA ASN A 401 4.22 31.65 -19.62
C ASN A 401 4.06 30.89 -20.94
N ASN A 402 3.05 31.31 -21.71
CA ASN A 402 2.58 30.61 -22.92
C ASN A 402 3.76 30.24 -23.86
N ASN A 403 3.95 28.93 -24.06
CA ASN A 403 4.81 28.25 -25.03
C ASN A 403 6.33 28.23 -24.83
N LYS A 404 6.89 28.88 -23.80
CA LYS A 404 8.23 28.58 -23.26
C LYS A 404 8.20 28.79 -21.75
N GLY A 405 8.40 27.74 -20.97
CA GLY A 405 8.46 27.86 -19.51
C GLY A 405 9.69 28.67 -19.12
N ASP A 406 9.51 29.94 -18.75
CA ASP A 406 10.57 30.75 -18.15
C ASP A 406 10.78 30.29 -16.70
N ILE A 407 11.95 29.69 -16.45
CA ILE A 407 12.39 29.28 -15.12
C ILE A 407 13.05 30.48 -14.47
N ARG A 408 12.49 30.99 -13.36
CA ARG A 408 13.13 32.06 -12.57
C ARG A 408 13.60 31.48 -11.25
N LEU A 409 14.91 31.31 -11.12
CA LEU A 409 15.52 31.02 -9.83
C LEU A 409 15.27 32.19 -8.87
N LEU A 410 14.41 31.96 -7.87
CA LEU A 410 14.20 32.87 -6.75
C LEU A 410 14.99 32.33 -5.56
N TYR A 411 16.27 32.72 -5.45
CA TYR A 411 17.01 32.47 -4.22
C TYR A 411 16.49 33.40 -3.12
N LYS A 412 15.87 32.81 -2.09
CA LYS A 412 15.73 33.47 -0.81
C LYS A 412 16.71 32.80 0.16
N THR A 413 17.89 33.41 0.29
CA THR A 413 18.90 33.04 1.30
C THR A 413 18.53 33.52 2.68
#